data_AF-A0A551ZBE3-F1
#
_entry.id   AF-A0A551ZBE3-F1
#
_cell.length_a   1.000
_cell.length_b   1.000
_cell.length_c   1.000
_cell.angle_alpha   90.00
_cell.angle_beta   90.00
_cell.angle_gamma   90.00
#
_symmetry.space_group_name_H-M   'P 1'
#
loop_
_entity.id
_entity.type
_entity.pdbx_description
1 polymer ?
#
loop_
_entity_poly.entity_id
_entity_poly.type
_entity_poly.pdbx_seq_one_letter_code
_entity_poly.pdbx_strand_id
1 'polypeptide(L)'
;RRKTLQVIRGLQNNPQILVIPQTHQTFQSGLDLYQNRPDKDYSLTDCISMQTMRQMNINEILTHDKHFTQEGFFILFQNIELH
;
A
#
# COMPACT_ATOMS: atom_id res chain seq x y z
N ARG A 1 -5.72 15.28 16.61
CA ARG A 1 -6.92 14.42 16.76
C ARG A 1 -8.08 14.83 15.84
N ARG A 2 -8.68 16.02 15.98
CA ARG A 2 -9.85 16.43 15.16
C ARG A 2 -9.58 16.41 13.65
N LYS A 3 -8.48 17.03 13.20
CA LYS A 3 -8.06 17.03 11.80
C LYS A 3 -7.87 15.61 11.24
N THR A 4 -7.18 14.75 11.99
CA THR A 4 -7.00 13.32 11.63
C THR A 4 -8.33 12.61 11.43
N LEU A 5 -9.28 12.76 12.36
CA LEU A 5 -10.61 12.14 12.24
C LEU A 5 -11.38 12.68 11.03
N GLN A 6 -11.28 13.98 10.74
CA GLN A 6 -11.91 14.58 9.58
C GLN A 6 -11.34 14.02 8.28
N VAL A 7 -10.01 13.89 8.18
CA VAL A 7 -9.35 13.31 7.00
C VAL A 7 -9.76 11.85 6.82
N ILE A 8 -9.63 11.02 7.85
CA ILE A 8 -9.97 9.59 7.74
C ILE A 8 -11.44 9.37 7.39
N ARG A 9 -12.37 10.08 8.06
CA ARG A 9 -13.80 9.99 7.71
C ARG A 9 -14.09 10.52 6.31
N GLY A 10 -13.39 11.57 5.87
CA GLY A 10 -13.49 12.08 4.52
C GLY A 10 -13.09 11.04 3.47
N LEU A 11 -11.99 10.31 3.71
CA LEU A 11 -11.56 9.21 2.84
C LEU A 11 -12.57 8.05 2.84
N GLN A 12 -13.06 7.64 4.02
CA GLN A 12 -14.02 6.55 4.17
C GLN A 12 -15.39 6.85 3.54
N ASN A 13 -15.82 8.11 3.53
CA ASN A 13 -17.12 8.52 2.99
C ASN A 13 -17.06 8.97 1.52
N ASN A 14 -15.87 9.00 0.91
CA ASN A 14 -15.75 9.42 -0.49
C ASN A 14 -16.06 8.24 -1.42
N PRO A 15 -17.10 8.31 -2.28
CA PRO A 15 -17.47 7.21 -3.17
C PRO A 15 -16.44 6.90 -4.26
N GLN A 16 -15.46 7.78 -4.49
CA GLN A 16 -14.35 7.57 -5.42
C GLN A 16 -13.15 6.85 -4.77
N ILE A 17 -13.21 6.58 -3.46
CA ILE A 17 -12.12 5.96 -2.71
C ILE A 17 -12.61 4.63 -2.12
N LEU A 18 -11.97 3.54 -2.52
CA LEU A 18 -12.18 2.25 -1.89
C LEU A 18 -11.20 2.08 -0.73
N VAL A 19 -11.70 2.06 0.50
CA VAL A 19 -10.90 1.77 1.70
C VAL A 19 -10.94 0.27 1.98
N ILE A 20 -9.81 -0.40 1.81
CA ILE A 20 -9.69 -1.83 2.10
C ILE A 20 -9.50 -2.03 3.62
N PRO A 21 -10.40 -2.75 4.31
CA PRO A 21 -10.22 -3.05 5.73
C PRO A 21 -9.12 -4.08 5.92
N GLN A 22 -8.34 -3.93 7.00
CA GLN A 22 -7.43 -4.99 7.42
C GLN A 22 -8.25 -6.15 8.02
N THR A 23 -7.99 -7.36 7.53
CA THR A 23 -8.61 -8.60 8.01
C THR A 23 -7.54 -9.55 8.53
N HIS A 24 -7.95 -10.63 9.19
CA HIS A 24 -7.02 -11.68 9.57
C HIS A 24 -6.29 -12.26 8.35
N GLN A 25 -7.00 -12.44 7.23
CA GLN A 25 -6.42 -12.96 6.00
C GLN A 25 -5.37 -12.03 5.40
N THR A 26 -5.65 -10.71 5.32
CA THR A 26 -4.67 -9.76 4.78
C THR A 26 -3.46 -9.61 5.70
N PHE A 27 -3.66 -9.69 7.01
CA PHE A 27 -2.57 -9.72 7.98
C PHE A 27 -1.68 -10.95 7.81
N GLN A 28 -2.27 -12.15 7.74
CA GLN A 28 -1.49 -13.39 7.61
C GLN A 28 -0.70 -13.42 6.30
N SER A 29 -1.32 -13.03 5.17
CA SER A 29 -0.63 -12.96 3.88
C SER A 29 0.55 -11.98 3.91
N GLY A 30 0.37 -10.81 4.54
CA GLY A 30 1.46 -9.84 4.73
C GLY A 30 2.56 -10.36 5.65
N LEU A 31 2.20 -11.07 6.73
CA LEU A 31 3.16 -11.70 7.64
C LEU A 31 3.99 -12.78 6.95
N ASP A 32 3.36 -13.61 6.11
CA ASP A 32 4.03 -14.64 5.34
C ASP A 32 5.05 -14.03 4.37
N LEU A 33 4.70 -12.92 3.69
CA LEU A 33 5.65 -12.20 2.85
C LEU A 33 6.81 -11.61 3.67
N TYR A 34 6.50 -10.97 4.79
CA TYR A 34 7.51 -10.36 5.68
C TYR A 34 8.53 -11.40 6.17
N GLN A 35 8.05 -12.56 6.61
CA GLN A 35 8.92 -13.67 7.04
C GLN A 35 9.82 -14.20 5.91
N ASN A 36 9.32 -14.18 4.66
CA ASN A 36 10.03 -14.68 3.49
C ASN A 36 10.95 -13.64 2.83
N ARG A 37 11.10 -12.45 3.43
CA ARG A 37 11.95 -11.37 2.95
C ARG A 37 12.95 -10.87 4.01
N PRO A 38 13.74 -11.76 4.64
CA PRO A 38 14.74 -11.33 5.61
C PRO A 38 15.88 -10.52 4.97
N ASP A 39 16.01 -10.57 3.64
CA ASP A 39 16.97 -9.78 2.85
C ASP A 39 16.48 -8.35 2.58
N LYS A 40 15.28 -7.98 3.02
CA LYS A 40 14.63 -6.70 2.74
C LYS A 40 14.28 -5.97 4.01
N ASP A 41 14.43 -4.64 3.98
CA ASP A 41 14.03 -3.74 5.07
C ASP A 41 12.54 -3.33 4.99
N TYR A 42 11.68 -4.24 4.52
CA TYR A 42 10.23 -3.96 4.45
C TYR A 42 9.64 -3.82 5.84
N SER A 43 8.65 -2.97 6.03
CA SER A 43 7.77 -3.07 7.19
C SER A 43 6.70 -4.13 6.97
N LEU A 44 6.07 -4.61 8.05
CA LEU A 44 4.90 -5.48 7.94
C LEU A 44 3.75 -4.78 7.18
N THR A 45 3.59 -3.47 7.37
CA THR A 45 2.57 -2.67 6.66
C THR A 45 2.81 -2.65 5.15
N ASP A 46 4.07 -2.58 4.70
CA ASP A 46 4.41 -2.64 3.28
C ASP A 46 4.02 -4.00 2.71
N CYS A 47 4.38 -5.08 3.42
CA CYS A 47 4.05 -6.45 3.00
C CYS A 47 2.53 -6.69 2.90
N ILE A 48 1.76 -6.21 3.89
CA ILE A 48 0.29 -6.26 3.85
C ILE A 48 -0.24 -5.47 2.64
N SER A 49 0.31 -4.29 2.37
CA SER A 49 -0.11 -3.45 1.24
C SER A 49 0.19 -4.14 -0.10
N MET A 50 1.42 -4.66 -0.27
CA MET A 50 1.83 -5.40 -1.47
C MET A 50 0.93 -6.62 -1.74
N GLN A 51 0.65 -7.42 -0.70
CA GLN A 51 -0.21 -8.59 -0.85
C GLN A 51 -1.66 -8.21 -1.18
N THR A 52 -2.18 -7.16 -0.54
CA THR A 52 -3.52 -6.64 -0.84
C THR A 52 -3.61 -6.18 -2.30
N MET A 53 -2.64 -5.42 -2.79
CA MET A 53 -2.62 -4.93 -4.18
C MET A 53 -2.48 -6.08 -5.19
N ARG A 54 -1.65 -7.09 -4.91
CA ARG A 54 -1.55 -8.31 -5.74
C ARG A 54 -2.88 -9.03 -5.86
N GLN A 55 -3.59 -9.23 -4.75
CA GLN A 55 -4.91 -9.88 -4.76
C GLN A 55 -5.95 -9.10 -5.57
N MET A 56 -5.80 -7.78 -5.64
CA MET A 56 -6.67 -6.89 -6.42
C MET A 56 -6.20 -6.67 -7.86
N ASN A 57 -5.11 -7.32 -8.30
CA ASN A 57 -4.46 -7.09 -9.59
C ASN A 57 -4.05 -5.62 -9.83
N ILE A 58 -3.64 -4.93 -8.77
CA ILE A 58 -3.11 -3.56 -8.82
C ILE A 58 -1.58 -3.65 -8.88
N ASN A 59 -1.00 -3.14 -9.95
CA ASN A 59 0.44 -3.09 -10.20
C ASN A 59 1.00 -1.66 -10.25
N GLU A 60 0.16 -0.67 -10.57
CA GLU A 60 0.50 0.75 -10.57
C GLU A 60 0.09 1.40 -9.24
N ILE A 61 1.03 2.06 -8.57
CA ILE A 61 0.85 2.52 -7.19
C ILE A 61 1.38 3.94 -6.98
N LEU A 62 0.74 4.68 -6.07
CA LEU A 62 1.18 6.03 -5.69
C LEU A 62 1.87 5.99 -4.32
N THR A 63 3.19 5.83 -4.32
CA THR A 63 4.03 5.84 -3.09
C THR A 63 5.42 6.37 -3.40
N HIS A 64 6.04 7.08 -2.44
CA HIS A 64 7.45 7.46 -2.54
C HIS A 64 8.39 6.33 -2.10
N ASP A 65 7.85 5.25 -1.53
CA ASP A 65 8.66 4.13 -1.05
C ASP A 65 9.08 3.21 -2.19
N LYS A 66 10.40 3.17 -2.44
CA LYS A 66 11.01 2.35 -3.49
C LYS A 66 11.02 0.86 -3.16
N HIS A 67 10.69 0.44 -1.94
CA HIS A 67 10.56 -0.98 -1.59
C HIS A 67 9.61 -1.72 -2.52
N PHE A 68 8.54 -1.06 -2.95
CA PHE A 68 7.54 -1.64 -3.83
C PHE A 68 8.07 -1.98 -5.23
N THR A 69 9.06 -1.25 -5.76
CA THR A 69 9.61 -1.59 -7.09
C THR A 69 10.37 -2.92 -7.08
N GLN A 70 10.96 -3.29 -5.94
CA GLN A 70 11.67 -4.57 -5.77
C GLN A 70 10.71 -5.77 -5.80
N GLU A 71 9.42 -5.54 -5.53
CA GLU A 71 8.35 -6.54 -5.57
C GLU A 71 7.52 -6.47 -6.87
N GLY A 72 7.98 -5.70 -7.86
CA GLY A 72 7.42 -5.63 -9.22
C GLY A 72 6.33 -4.58 -9.43
N PHE A 73 6.13 -3.65 -8.49
CA PHE A 73 5.16 -2.57 -8.64
C PHE A 73 5.74 -1.38 -9.42
N PHE A 74 4.88 -0.69 -10.18
CA PHE A 74 5.20 0.53 -10.91
C PHE A 74 4.76 1.74 -10.10
N ILE A 75 5.73 2.56 -9.68
CA ILE A 75 5.44 3.80 -8.96
C ILE A 75 5.00 4.88 -9.96
N LEU A 76 3.81 5.43 -9.77
CA LEU A 76 3.19 6.46 -10.62
C LEU A 76 3.68 7.89 -10.34
N PHE A 77 4.54 8.11 -9.34
CA PHE A 77 5.20 9.40 -9.21
C PHE A 77 6.09 9.65 -10.44
N GLN A 78 5.52 10.31 -11.44
CA GLN A 78 6.27 10.86 -12.55
C GLN A 78 7.07 12.05 -12.00
N ASN A 79 8.37 12.08 -12.29
CA ASN A 79 9.07 13.36 -12.37
C ASN A 79 8.25 14.20 -13.36
N ILE A 80 7.52 15.19 -12.86
CA ILE A 80 7.04 16.26 -13.70
C ILE A 80 8.30 17.02 -14.09
N GLU A 81 9.00 16.57 -15.14
CA GLU A 81 9.84 17.48 -15.91
C GLU A 81 8.86 18.47 -16.54
N LEU A 82 8.67 19.59 -15.84
CA LEU A 82 8.13 20.81 -16.43
C LEU A 82 9.12 21.21 -17.53
N HIS A 83 8.85 20.79 -18.77
CA HIS A 83 9.41 21.44 -19.94
C HIS A 83 8.69 22.78 -20.16
#